data_AF-A0A179D5U7-F1
#
_entry.id   AF-A0A179D5U7-F1
#
_cell.length_a   1.000
_cell.length_b   1.000
_cell.length_c   1.000
_cell.angle_alpha   90.00
_cell.angle_beta   90.00
_cell.angle_gamma   90.00
#
_symmetry.space_group_name_H-M   'P 1'
#
loop_
_entity.id
_entity.type
_entity.pdbx_description
1 polymer ?
#
loop_
_entity_poly.entity_id
_entity_poly.type
_entity_poly.pdbx_seq_one_letter_code
_entity_poly.pdbx_strand_id
1 'polypeptide(L)'
;MKMRIFLLIGFLFLGASQTAFAWGGCSRGEKWRNEVKVIGRIIKIRPPLAVLETPQGETLYIRLGPYQFWKAMGYSLRKGEKVIIRGYRCGDIIFPKVIRHRGGKIRLRNEKGIPLWRKYRSRPGW
;
A
#
# COMPACT_ATOMS: atom_id res chain seq x y z
N MET A 1 38.41 -54.30 -6.37
CA MET A 1 37.39 -53.27 -6.63
C MET A 1 38.08 -51.98 -7.05
N LYS A 2 37.94 -51.57 -8.32
CA LYS A 2 38.52 -50.31 -8.83
C LYS A 2 37.71 -49.84 -10.05
N MET A 3 36.91 -48.79 -9.88
CA MET A 3 36.16 -48.11 -10.94
C MET A 3 35.85 -46.69 -10.44
N ARG A 4 36.56 -45.67 -10.93
CA ARG A 4 36.24 -44.76 -12.06
C ARG A 4 35.62 -43.44 -11.61
N ILE A 5 36.49 -42.42 -11.59
CA ILE A 5 36.31 -41.02 -12.06
C ILE A 5 34.89 -40.55 -12.38
N PHE A 6 34.52 -39.40 -11.79
CA PHE A 6 33.75 -38.35 -12.46
C PHE A 6 34.32 -36.97 -12.09
N LEU A 7 34.79 -36.28 -13.13
CA LEU A 7 35.01 -34.83 -13.21
C LEU A 7 33.63 -34.15 -13.27
N LEU A 8 33.43 -32.99 -12.62
CA LEU A 8 33.07 -31.70 -13.26
C LEU A 8 32.54 -30.66 -12.25
N ILE A 9 33.23 -29.52 -12.24
CA ILE A 9 32.70 -28.15 -12.42
C ILE A 9 31.56 -27.68 -11.52
N GLY A 10 31.93 -26.78 -10.59
CA GLY A 10 31.40 -25.42 -10.54
C GLY A 10 29.97 -25.20 -10.07
N PHE A 11 29.80 -24.44 -8.99
CA PHE A 11 28.99 -23.22 -9.03
C PHE A 11 29.28 -22.40 -7.77
N LEU A 12 30.09 -21.36 -7.91
CA LEU A 12 30.12 -20.25 -6.96
C LEU A 12 28.74 -19.59 -7.00
N PHE A 13 27.88 -19.89 -6.02
CA PHE A 13 26.71 -19.08 -5.75
C PHE A 13 27.16 -17.76 -5.10
N LEU A 14 27.58 -16.81 -5.93
CA LEU A 14 27.46 -15.39 -5.60
C LEU A 14 25.96 -15.08 -5.53
N GLY A 15 25.39 -15.30 -4.34
CA GLY A 15 24.07 -14.79 -3.98
C GLY A 15 24.14 -13.26 -3.89
N ALA A 16 24.09 -12.60 -5.04
CA ALA A 16 23.80 -11.18 -5.12
C ALA A 16 22.38 -10.97 -4.57
N SER A 17 22.30 -10.60 -3.30
CA SER A 17 21.08 -10.10 -2.68
C SER A 17 20.73 -8.77 -3.35
N GLN A 18 20.03 -8.86 -4.47
CA GLN A 18 19.43 -7.71 -5.12
C GLN A 18 18.09 -7.46 -4.46
N THR A 19 18.08 -6.82 -3.29
CA THR A 19 16.91 -6.01 -2.91
C THR A 19 16.97 -4.74 -3.74
N ALA A 20 16.65 -4.89 -5.02
CA ALA A 20 16.25 -3.75 -5.83
C ALA A 20 14.95 -3.24 -5.21
N PHE A 21 15.04 -2.20 -4.38
CA PHE A 21 13.92 -1.30 -4.11
C PHE A 21 13.60 -0.61 -5.43
N ALA A 22 12.91 -1.34 -6.30
CA ALA A 22 12.36 -0.81 -7.52
C ALA A 22 11.25 0.16 -7.10
N TRP A 23 11.58 1.45 -7.08
CA TRP A 23 10.58 2.50 -7.14
C TRP A 23 9.90 2.41 -8.51
N GLY A 24 9.01 1.43 -8.67
CA GLY A 24 8.12 1.31 -9.81
C GLY A 24 7.25 2.55 -9.84
N GLY A 25 7.70 3.59 -10.54
CA GLY A 25 6.94 4.81 -10.73
C GLY A 25 5.58 4.49 -11.34
N CYS A 26 4.52 5.17 -10.89
CA CYS A 26 3.27 5.11 -11.63
C CYS A 26 3.49 5.65 -13.04
N SER A 27 3.39 4.79 -14.04
CA SER A 27 3.12 5.19 -15.41
C SER A 27 1.89 6.12 -15.41
N ARG A 28 2.02 7.31 -16.04
CA ARG A 28 1.08 8.44 -15.95
C ARG A 28 -0.37 8.11 -16.37
N GLY A 29 -0.62 6.94 -16.95
CA GLY A 29 -1.95 6.45 -17.37
C GLY A 29 -2.45 5.17 -16.68
N GLU A 30 -1.65 4.51 -15.86
CA GLU A 30 -1.98 3.18 -15.28
C GLU A 30 -2.57 3.28 -13.86
N LYS A 31 -2.32 4.42 -13.21
CA LYS A 31 -2.69 4.77 -11.82
C LYS A 31 -4.15 4.51 -11.44
N TRP A 32 -5.06 4.39 -12.40
CA TRP A 32 -6.50 4.21 -12.16
C TRP A 32 -7.13 3.01 -12.87
N ARG A 33 -6.34 2.19 -13.59
CA ARG A 33 -6.90 1.07 -14.37
C ARG A 33 -7.05 -0.21 -13.55
N ASN A 34 -6.12 -0.44 -12.62
CA ASN A 34 -6.06 -1.69 -11.86
C ASN A 34 -6.37 -1.43 -10.38
N GLU A 35 -7.60 -1.77 -9.97
CA GLU A 35 -7.98 -1.78 -8.56
C GLU A 35 -7.41 -3.04 -7.89
N VAL A 36 -6.68 -2.84 -6.81
CA VAL A 36 -6.12 -3.91 -5.98
C VAL A 36 -6.92 -4.10 -4.71
N LYS A 37 -6.91 -5.33 -4.19
CA LYS A 37 -7.38 -5.66 -2.84
C LYS A 37 -6.17 -6.05 -1.99
N VAL A 38 -5.86 -5.25 -0.98
CA VAL A 38 -4.73 -5.47 -0.07
C VAL A 38 -5.26 -5.75 1.33
N ILE A 39 -4.68 -6.75 2.00
CA ILE A 39 -4.99 -7.10 3.39
C ILE A 39 -3.71 -6.86 4.20
N GLY A 40 -3.84 -6.27 5.38
CA GLY A 40 -2.69 -6.06 6.24
C GLY A 40 -3.06 -5.50 7.61
N ARG A 41 -2.03 -5.16 8.39
CA ARG A 41 -2.14 -4.55 9.72
C ARG A 41 -1.58 -3.14 9.70
N ILE A 42 -2.28 -2.21 10.33
CA ILE A 42 -1.83 -0.81 10.41
C ILE A 42 -0.70 -0.70 11.44
N ILE A 43 0.48 -0.26 11.00
CA ILE A 43 1.66 -0.11 11.87
C ILE A 43 1.79 1.33 12.37
N LYS A 44 1.42 2.31 11.55
CA LYS A 44 1.55 3.73 11.87
C LYS A 44 0.46 4.54 11.19
N ILE A 45 -0.02 5.56 11.88
CA ILE A 45 -1.02 6.50 11.35
C ILE A 45 -0.51 7.91 11.63
N ARG A 46 -0.21 8.67 10.57
CA ARG A 46 0.13 10.09 10.62
C ARG A 46 -0.43 10.73 9.35
N PRO A 47 -1.69 11.20 9.37
CA PRO A 47 -2.32 11.82 8.20
C PRO A 47 -1.38 12.87 7.57
N PRO A 48 -1.21 12.87 6.24
CA PRO A 48 -2.06 12.23 5.24
C PRO A 48 -1.67 10.79 4.87
N LEU A 49 -0.81 10.14 5.66
CA LEU A 49 -0.31 8.79 5.41
C LEU A 49 -0.62 7.82 6.56
N ALA A 50 -0.75 6.55 6.21
CA ALA A 50 -0.59 5.44 7.14
C ALA A 50 0.38 4.42 6.56
N VAL A 51 0.89 3.55 7.42
CA VAL A 51 1.76 2.44 7.06
C VAL A 51 1.04 1.14 7.36
N LEU A 52 1.05 0.23 6.40
CA LEU A 52 0.46 -1.09 6.44
C LEU A 52 1.56 -2.13 6.29
N GLU A 53 1.50 -3.18 7.09
CA GLU A 53 2.29 -4.38 6.89
C GLU A 53 1.38 -5.50 6.38
N THR A 54 1.75 -6.14 5.27
CA THR A 54 1.01 -7.29 4.73
C THR A 54 1.40 -8.58 5.45
N PRO A 55 0.59 -9.65 5.38
CA PRO A 55 0.97 -10.96 5.91
C PRO A 55 2.26 -11.52 5.32
N GLN A 56 2.68 -11.03 4.15
CA GLN A 56 3.92 -11.44 3.46
C GLN A 56 5.14 -10.63 3.92
N GLY A 57 5.00 -9.72 4.89
CA GLY A 57 6.10 -8.86 5.38
C GLY A 57 6.36 -7.62 4.52
N GLU A 58 5.51 -7.33 3.54
CA GLU A 58 5.63 -6.13 2.71
C GLU A 58 5.12 -4.89 3.48
N THR A 59 5.89 -3.80 3.42
CA THR A 59 5.48 -2.51 3.99
C THR A 59 4.93 -1.59 2.90
N LEU A 60 3.67 -1.17 3.05
CA LEU A 60 2.96 -0.31 2.11
C LEU A 60 2.54 1.01 2.76
N TYR A 61 2.60 2.10 2.01
CA TYR A 61 2.11 3.41 2.41
C TYR A 61 0.68 3.63 1.91
N ILE A 62 -0.21 4.12 2.76
CA ILE A 62 -1.61 4.38 2.41
C ILE A 62 -1.84 5.89 2.39
N ARG A 63 -2.32 6.44 1.26
CA ARG A 63 -2.68 7.86 1.15
C ARG A 63 -4.09 8.14 1.70
N LEU A 64 -4.16 8.49 2.99
CA LEU A 64 -5.40 8.75 3.72
C LEU A 64 -6.07 10.07 3.37
N GLY A 65 -5.30 11.08 2.96
CA GLY A 65 -5.81 12.44 2.76
C GLY A 65 -5.71 13.32 4.02
N PRO A 66 -6.19 14.58 3.96
CA PRO A 66 -5.99 15.56 5.03
C PRO A 66 -6.74 15.19 6.31
N TYR A 67 -6.18 15.55 7.46
CA TYR A 67 -6.77 15.27 8.77
C TYR A 67 -8.15 15.91 8.94
N GLN A 68 -8.36 17.13 8.44
CA GLN A 68 -9.66 17.82 8.54
C GLN A 68 -10.79 17.01 7.90
N PHE A 69 -10.53 16.34 6.77
CA PHE A 69 -11.52 15.47 6.13
C PHE A 69 -11.87 14.26 7.01
N TRP A 70 -10.88 13.65 7.66
CA TRP A 70 -11.11 12.53 8.57
C TRP A 70 -11.94 12.94 9.78
N LYS A 71 -11.60 14.09 10.37
CA LYS A 71 -12.36 14.68 11.49
C LYS A 71 -13.82 14.96 11.07
N ALA A 72 -14.03 15.60 9.92
CA ALA A 72 -15.37 15.93 9.43
C ALA A 72 -16.24 14.71 9.10
N MET A 73 -15.62 13.60 8.66
CA MET A 73 -16.32 12.35 8.37
C MET A 73 -16.48 11.42 9.58
N GLY A 74 -15.95 11.79 10.75
CA GLY A 74 -15.93 10.91 11.93
C GLY A 74 -15.11 9.64 11.73
N TYR A 75 -14.17 9.63 10.78
CA TYR A 75 -13.36 8.45 10.48
C TYR A 75 -12.27 8.25 11.52
N SER A 76 -12.07 6.99 11.90
CA SER A 76 -10.99 6.58 12.78
C SER A 76 -10.36 5.28 12.30
N LEU A 77 -9.06 5.15 12.53
CA LEU A 77 -8.28 3.96 12.25
C LEU A 77 -7.30 3.77 13.41
N ARG A 78 -7.02 2.53 13.80
CA ARG A 78 -6.14 2.26 14.95
C ARG A 78 -4.88 1.52 14.52
N LYS A 79 -3.76 1.85 15.18
CA LYS A 79 -2.54 1.04 15.09
C LYS A 79 -2.85 -0.37 15.61
N GLY A 80 -2.29 -1.38 14.96
CA GLY A 80 -2.51 -2.80 15.24
C GLY A 80 -3.76 -3.39 14.60
N GLU A 81 -4.64 -2.57 13.99
CA GLU A 81 -5.88 -3.04 13.40
C GLU A 81 -5.64 -3.74 12.06
N LYS A 82 -6.31 -4.89 11.86
CA LYS A 82 -6.34 -5.59 10.58
C LYS A 82 -7.37 -4.91 9.67
N VAL A 83 -6.96 -4.62 8.44
CA VAL A 83 -7.79 -3.91 7.46
C VAL A 83 -7.80 -4.62 6.12
N ILE A 84 -8.86 -4.37 5.34
CA ILE A 84 -8.97 -4.76 3.95
C ILE A 84 -9.15 -3.50 3.12
N ILE A 85 -8.18 -3.21 2.27
CA ILE A 85 -8.15 -2.02 1.43
C ILE A 85 -8.51 -2.41 0.01
N ARG A 86 -9.44 -1.66 -0.58
CA ARG A 86 -9.67 -1.65 -2.03
C ARG A 86 -9.27 -0.28 -2.57
N GLY A 87 -8.46 -0.24 -3.61
CA GLY A 87 -7.93 1.01 -4.16
C GLY A 87 -6.90 0.77 -5.25
N TYR A 88 -6.05 1.75 -5.51
CA TYR A 88 -5.09 1.68 -6.61
C TYR A 88 -3.66 1.62 -6.05
N ARG A 89 -2.82 0.74 -6.59
CA ARG A 89 -1.41 0.59 -6.18
C ARG A 89 -0.48 1.32 -7.14
N CYS A 90 0.57 1.89 -6.60
CA CYS A 90 1.57 2.67 -7.31
C CYS A 90 2.92 2.52 -6.60
N GLY A 91 3.74 1.57 -7.06
CA GLY A 91 4.87 1.08 -6.26
C GLY A 91 4.38 0.64 -4.88
N ASP A 92 4.97 1.21 -3.83
CA ASP A 92 4.62 0.91 -2.43
C ASP A 92 3.49 1.77 -1.86
N ILE A 93 2.91 2.66 -2.68
CA ILE A 93 1.83 3.55 -2.26
C ILE A 93 0.49 3.00 -2.74
N ILE A 94 -0.43 2.83 -1.79
CA ILE A 94 -1.84 2.56 -2.02
C ILE A 94 -2.62 3.88 -1.96
N PHE A 95 -3.40 4.14 -3.00
CA PHE A 95 -4.43 5.16 -3.08
C PHE A 95 -5.78 4.50 -2.77
N PRO A 96 -6.17 4.41 -1.49
CA PRO A 96 -7.39 3.70 -1.09
C PRO A 96 -8.63 4.37 -1.66
N LYS A 97 -9.55 3.56 -2.17
CA LYS A 97 -10.94 3.94 -2.45
C LYS A 97 -11.80 3.66 -1.22
N VAL A 98 -11.62 2.47 -0.64
CA VAL A 98 -12.31 1.98 0.54
C VAL A 98 -11.31 1.30 1.47
N ILE A 99 -11.40 1.58 2.77
CA ILE A 99 -10.77 0.79 3.83
C ILE A 99 -11.89 0.16 4.66
N ARG A 100 -11.92 -1.17 4.75
CA ARG A 100 -12.76 -1.90 5.70
C ARG A 100 -11.93 -2.27 6.92
N HIS A 101 -12.48 -2.02 8.10
CA HIS A 101 -11.84 -2.26 9.38
C HIS A 101 -12.91 -2.66 10.41
N ARG A 102 -12.55 -2.90 11.67
CA ARG A 102 -13.50 -3.38 12.70
C ARG A 102 -14.62 -2.37 12.96
N GLY A 103 -14.31 -1.08 12.90
CA GLY A 103 -15.28 0.00 13.10
C GLY A 103 -16.15 0.34 11.88
N GLY A 104 -16.02 -0.41 10.77
CA GLY A 104 -16.84 -0.24 9.59
C GLY A 104 -16.05 0.07 8.32
N LYS A 105 -16.54 1.02 7.53
CA LYS A 105 -16.05 1.31 6.18
C LYS A 105 -15.70 2.79 6.03
N ILE A 106 -14.46 3.06 5.67
CA ILE A 106 -13.95 4.40 5.36
C ILE A 106 -13.93 4.54 3.84
N ARG A 107 -14.68 5.49 3.29
CA ARG A 107 -14.65 5.83 1.85
C ARG A 107 -13.80 7.07 1.64
N LEU A 108 -12.78 6.95 0.79
CA LEU A 108 -11.79 8.01 0.54
C LEU A 108 -11.85 8.53 -0.90
N ARG A 109 -12.34 7.71 -1.85
CA ARG A 109 -12.49 8.07 -3.26
C ARG A 109 -13.86 7.64 -3.79
N ASN A 110 -14.32 8.32 -4.82
CA ASN A 110 -15.50 7.89 -5.58
C ASN A 110 -15.14 6.76 -6.58
N GLU A 111 -16.12 6.34 -7.37
CA GLU A 111 -15.96 5.28 -8.37
C GLU A 111 -14.91 5.63 -9.45
N LYS A 112 -14.70 6.91 -9.73
CA LYS A 112 -13.70 7.42 -10.68
C LYS A 112 -12.30 7.59 -10.07
N GLY A 113 -12.08 7.11 -8.83
CA GLY A 113 -10.80 7.27 -8.12
C GLY A 113 -10.51 8.69 -7.61
N ILE A 114 -11.46 9.63 -7.75
CA ILE A 114 -11.30 11.01 -7.33
C ILE A 114 -11.41 11.10 -5.79
N PRO A 115 -10.43 11.73 -5.10
CA PRO A 115 -10.52 11.90 -3.66
C PRO A 115 -11.72 12.74 -3.24
N LEU A 116 -12.46 12.27 -2.23
CA LEU A 116 -13.68 12.96 -1.75
C LEU A 116 -13.35 14.31 -1.12
N TRP A 117 -12.18 14.44 -0.50
CA TRP A 117 -11.69 15.71 0.05
C TRP A 117 -11.29 16.75 -1.01
N ARG A 118 -11.31 16.42 -2.32
CA ARG A 118 -11.08 17.42 -3.37
C ARG A 118 -12.07 18.58 -3.26
N LYS A 119 -13.31 18.31 -2.82
CA LYS A 119 -14.34 19.33 -2.57
C LYS A 119 -14.16 20.09 -1.25
N TYR A 120 -13.35 19.58 -0.32
CA TYR A 120 -13.12 20.20 0.99
C TYR A 120 -12.09 21.34 0.94
N ARG A 121 -11.26 21.39 -0.10
CA ARG A 121 -10.20 22.40 -0.24
C ARG A 121 -10.72 23.82 -0.54
N SER A 122 -12.02 23.98 -0.75
CA SER A 122 -12.66 25.21 -1.24
C SER A 122 -13.31 26.07 -0.15
N ARG A 123 -13.18 25.74 1.15
CA ARG A 123 -13.76 26.54 2.23
C ARG A 123 -12.66 27.32 2.97
N PRO A 124 -12.55 28.65 2.78
CA PRO A 124 -11.62 29.47 3.56
C PRO A 124 -12.17 29.62 4.98
N GLY A 125 -11.32 29.46 5.99
CA GLY A 125 -11.69 29.54 7.42
C GLY A 125 -11.21 28.37 8.29
N TRP A 126 -10.18 27.64 7.84
CA TRP A 126 -9.43 26.63 8.60
C TRP A 126 -7.94 26.81 8.33
#